data_AF-A0A957U3S2-F1
#
_entry.id   AF-A0A957U3S2-F1
#
_cell.length_a   1.000
_cell.length_b   1.000
_cell.length_c   1.000
_cell.angle_alpha   90.00
_cell.angle_beta   90.00
_cell.angle_gamma   90.00
#
_symmetry.space_group_name_H-M   'P 1'
#
loop_
_entity.id
_entity.type
_entity.pdbx_description
1 polymer ?
#
loop_
_entity_poly.entity_id
_entity_poly.type
_entity_poly.pdbx_seq_one_letter_code
_entity_poly.pdbx_strand_id
1 'polypeptide(L)'
;MRSPGMATSALLGALGFFCMLFLFAPNASTFPFSPQVATPILLSGPAAEAGPPPATLTRVALTTTQLHLPLLMGPAPARVLLAAAHIDSAVSYEPDEAILLWNVGGSPQPLAGWQLAAGTRRATFPVTTTLTLPPGARIWCAGQAAAFRISFGAEPSCTWDDEPAPNEPSAGPVALTGKLGLVNNGGFIQLVDPAGEVADALLYGDHETPVTGWQGAPAQLYSRGAVPKAGQIWQRKMDAVSGLPMDTDQA
;
A
#
# COMPACT_ATOMS: atom_id res chain seq x y z
N MET A 1 27.82 51.48 -34.72
CA MET A 1 29.20 50.97 -34.94
C MET A 1 29.17 49.45 -34.81
N ARG A 2 29.93 48.78 -35.69
CA ARG A 2 30.05 47.33 -35.94
C ARG A 2 30.33 46.54 -34.64
N SER A 3 29.60 45.46 -34.33
CA SER A 3 29.73 44.05 -34.81
C SER A 3 30.92 43.28 -34.17
N PRO A 4 30.98 41.93 -34.20
CA PRO A 4 30.69 41.05 -33.06
C PRO A 4 31.82 40.03 -32.77
N GLY A 5 31.63 39.15 -31.78
CA GLY A 5 32.52 38.01 -31.52
C GLY A 5 31.76 36.69 -31.45
N MET A 6 31.71 35.99 -32.59
CA MET A 6 31.44 34.55 -32.68
C MET A 6 32.69 33.75 -32.26
N ALA A 7 32.49 32.61 -31.60
CA ALA A 7 33.37 31.46 -31.74
C ALA A 7 32.55 30.16 -31.73
N THR A 8 32.62 29.53 -32.89
CA THR A 8 32.12 28.22 -33.32
C THR A 8 33.02 27.06 -32.87
N SER A 9 32.42 25.85 -32.88
CA SER A 9 32.98 24.52 -33.21
C SER A 9 32.81 23.52 -32.06
N ALA A 10 32.12 22.37 -32.15
CA ALA A 10 31.82 21.38 -33.20
C ALA A 10 32.57 20.06 -32.95
N LEU A 11 31.78 18.98 -33.11
CA LEU A 11 32.12 17.62 -33.55
C LEU A 11 32.52 16.50 -32.56
N LEU A 12 31.65 15.47 -32.60
CA LEU A 12 31.88 14.05 -32.86
C LEU A 12 32.48 13.13 -31.78
N GLY A 13 31.77 12.03 -31.52
CA GLY A 13 32.32 10.85 -30.85
C GLY A 13 31.26 9.79 -30.56
N ALA A 14 30.92 9.00 -31.58
CA ALA A 14 30.01 7.87 -31.50
C ALA A 14 30.70 6.58 -30.98
N LEU A 15 29.88 5.62 -30.59
CA LEU A 15 30.10 4.16 -30.54
C LEU A 15 30.89 3.59 -29.36
N GLY A 16 30.19 2.78 -28.55
CA GLY A 16 30.77 1.91 -27.53
C GLY A 16 29.72 1.05 -26.83
N PHE A 17 28.86 0.38 -27.60
CA PHE A 17 27.88 -0.58 -27.08
C PHE A 17 28.61 -1.91 -26.82
N PHE A 18 29.08 -2.12 -25.59
CA PHE A 18 29.68 -3.39 -25.18
C PHE A 18 28.61 -4.31 -24.62
N CYS A 19 28.35 -5.37 -25.38
CA CYS A 19 27.58 -6.53 -25.01
C CYS A 19 28.21 -7.22 -23.79
N MET A 20 27.47 -7.38 -22.69
CA MET A 20 27.83 -8.35 -21.66
C MET A 20 26.62 -9.24 -21.38
N LEU A 21 26.72 -10.41 -22.00
CA LEU A 21 25.90 -11.59 -21.85
C LEU A 21 25.95 -12.09 -20.39
N PHE A 22 24.85 -11.99 -19.65
CA PHE A 22 24.66 -12.76 -18.41
C PHE A 22 23.62 -13.85 -18.66
N LEU A 23 24.13 -15.06 -18.86
CA LEU A 23 23.39 -16.31 -18.75
C LEU A 23 23.17 -16.62 -17.26
N PHE A 24 21.93 -16.56 -16.79
CA PHE A 24 21.50 -17.26 -15.59
C PHE A 24 20.13 -17.89 -15.85
N ALA A 25 20.12 -19.21 -16.00
CA ALA A 25 18.92 -20.03 -16.00
C ALA A 25 18.59 -20.45 -14.56
N PRO A 26 17.32 -20.38 -14.12
CA PRO A 26 16.86 -21.18 -13.01
C PRO A 26 16.07 -22.40 -13.51
N ASN A 27 16.56 -23.58 -13.14
CA ASN A 27 15.87 -24.86 -13.22
C ASN A 27 14.60 -24.80 -12.35
N ALA A 28 13.43 -25.00 -12.97
CA ALA A 28 12.20 -25.33 -12.26
C ALA A 28 11.80 -26.77 -12.59
N SER A 29 12.23 -27.70 -11.73
CA SER A 29 11.82 -29.10 -11.76
C SER A 29 10.38 -29.20 -11.26
N THR A 30 9.43 -29.40 -12.16
CA THR A 30 8.04 -29.71 -11.85
C THR A 30 7.92 -31.19 -11.46
N PHE A 31 7.60 -31.48 -10.20
CA PHE A 31 7.12 -32.80 -9.78
C PHE A 31 5.58 -32.82 -9.81
N PRO A 32 4.93 -33.68 -10.59
CA PRO A 32 3.50 -33.90 -10.47
C PRO A 32 3.23 -34.84 -9.28
N PHE A 33 2.59 -34.33 -8.24
CA PHE A 33 2.06 -35.13 -7.14
C PHE A 33 0.69 -35.69 -7.57
N SER A 34 0.65 -36.96 -7.99
CA SER A 34 -0.61 -37.69 -8.22
C SER A 34 -1.20 -38.14 -6.88
N PRO A 35 -2.45 -37.76 -6.53
CA PRO A 35 -3.14 -38.35 -5.39
C PRO A 35 -3.64 -39.76 -5.77
N GLN A 36 -3.01 -40.80 -5.20
CA GLN A 36 -3.56 -42.16 -5.28
C GLN A 36 -4.77 -42.27 -4.35
N VAL A 37 -5.94 -42.51 -4.95
CA VAL A 37 -7.16 -42.89 -4.25
C VAL A 37 -7.00 -44.32 -3.76
N ALA A 38 -6.86 -44.50 -2.45
CA ALA A 38 -6.84 -45.82 -1.82
C ALA A 38 -8.27 -46.39 -1.80
N THR A 39 -8.51 -47.44 -2.58
CA THR A 39 -9.71 -48.26 -2.53
C THR A 39 -9.69 -49.15 -1.26
N PRO A 40 -10.78 -49.22 -0.48
CA PRO A 40 -10.83 -50.14 0.66
C PRO A 40 -10.98 -51.59 0.17
N ILE A 41 -10.01 -52.43 0.52
CA ILE A 41 -10.08 -53.89 0.36
C ILE A 41 -10.99 -54.44 1.47
N LEU A 42 -12.16 -54.97 1.08
CA LEU A 42 -13.03 -55.73 1.98
C LEU A 42 -12.45 -57.13 2.19
N LEU A 43 -11.70 -57.30 3.28
CA LEU A 43 -11.23 -58.60 3.75
C LEU A 43 -12.38 -59.30 4.48
N SER A 44 -13.01 -60.28 3.84
CA SER A 44 -14.01 -61.15 4.46
C SER A 44 -13.30 -62.24 5.27
N GLY A 45 -13.18 -62.02 6.58
CA GLY A 45 -12.68 -63.02 7.53
C GLY A 45 -13.81 -63.92 8.06
N PRO A 46 -13.51 -65.19 8.41
CA PRO A 46 -14.51 -66.14 8.91
C PRO A 46 -15.02 -65.76 10.31
N ALA A 47 -16.26 -66.17 10.57
CA ALA A 47 -17.02 -65.91 11.79
C ALA A 47 -16.25 -66.31 13.05
N ALA A 48 -15.96 -65.31 13.90
CA ALA A 48 -15.40 -65.51 15.22
C ALA A 48 -16.49 -66.06 16.17
N GLU A 49 -16.12 -67.15 16.82
CA GLU A 49 -16.83 -67.91 17.83
C GLU A 49 -17.21 -67.05 19.05
N ALA A 50 -18.42 -67.28 19.57
CA ALA A 50 -19.04 -66.49 20.62
C ALA A 50 -18.34 -66.67 21.98
N GLY A 51 -17.46 -65.72 22.33
CA GLY A 51 -16.91 -65.58 23.67
C GLY A 51 -17.93 -64.98 24.67
N PRO A 52 -17.74 -65.18 25.99
CA PRO A 52 -18.63 -64.69 27.04
C PRO A 52 -18.72 -63.15 27.04
N PRO A 53 -19.85 -62.58 27.47
CA PRO A 53 -20.09 -61.14 27.38
C PRO A 53 -19.06 -60.35 28.20
N PRO A 54 -18.44 -59.31 27.63
CA PRO A 54 -17.49 -58.48 28.34
C PRO A 54 -18.19 -57.68 29.46
N ALA A 55 -17.51 -57.57 30.60
CA ALA A 55 -17.95 -56.75 31.73
C ALA A 55 -18.22 -55.31 31.29
N THR A 56 -19.40 -54.81 31.63
CA THR A 56 -19.86 -53.46 31.28
C THR A 56 -19.04 -52.41 32.04
N LEU A 57 -18.05 -51.80 31.37
CA LEU A 57 -17.38 -50.62 31.89
C LEU A 57 -18.35 -49.45 31.85
N THR A 58 -18.80 -48.99 33.02
CA THR A 58 -19.66 -47.81 33.15
C THR A 58 -18.83 -46.58 32.78
N ARG A 59 -19.09 -46.03 31.60
CA ARG A 59 -18.46 -44.80 31.11
C ARG A 59 -18.99 -43.63 31.94
N VAL A 60 -18.15 -43.08 32.83
CA VAL A 60 -18.44 -41.80 33.48
C VAL A 60 -18.36 -40.72 32.40
N ALA A 61 -19.50 -40.13 32.07
CA ALA A 61 -19.57 -39.02 31.14
C ALA A 61 -18.95 -37.77 31.79
N LEU A 62 -17.81 -37.32 31.26
CA LEU A 62 -17.27 -36.00 31.57
C LEU A 62 -18.15 -34.96 30.88
N THR A 63 -18.91 -34.20 31.67
CA THR A 63 -19.61 -33.02 31.16
C THR A 63 -18.60 -31.90 30.95
N THR A 64 -18.16 -31.72 29.70
CA THR A 64 -17.39 -30.55 29.29
C THR A 64 -18.26 -29.31 29.50
N THR A 65 -18.01 -28.57 30.56
CA THR A 65 -18.69 -27.30 30.80
C THR A 65 -18.15 -26.31 29.77
N GLN A 66 -18.98 -25.92 28.80
CA GLN A 66 -18.60 -24.87 27.85
C GLN A 66 -18.56 -23.51 28.55
N LEU A 67 -17.36 -23.07 28.87
CA LEU A 67 -17.10 -21.70 29.29
C LEU A 67 -17.23 -20.79 28.07
N HIS A 68 -18.23 -19.92 28.08
CA HIS A 68 -18.39 -18.89 27.06
C HIS A 68 -17.75 -17.60 27.57
N LEU A 69 -16.79 -17.03 26.83
CA LEU A 69 -16.33 -15.67 27.11
C LEU A 69 -17.44 -14.68 26.72
N PRO A 70 -17.67 -13.62 27.52
CA PRO A 70 -18.54 -12.54 27.09
C PRO A 70 -17.97 -11.89 25.84
N LEU A 71 -18.85 -11.60 24.88
CA LEU A 71 -18.48 -10.82 23.70
C LEU A 71 -18.12 -9.40 24.15
N LEU A 72 -16.82 -9.09 24.19
CA LEU A 72 -16.33 -7.73 24.41
C LEU A 72 -16.37 -6.98 23.08
N MET A 73 -17.43 -6.18 22.85
CA MET A 73 -17.48 -5.25 21.73
C MET A 73 -16.74 -3.95 22.10
N GLY A 74 -15.44 -3.90 21.80
CA GLY A 74 -14.72 -2.63 21.71
C GLY A 74 -15.03 -1.90 20.40
N PRO A 75 -14.73 -0.59 20.29
CA PRO A 75 -14.75 0.08 19.00
C PRO A 75 -13.82 -0.66 18.03
N ALA A 76 -14.25 -0.84 16.79
CA ALA A 76 -13.43 -1.51 15.79
C ALA A 76 -12.07 -0.80 15.68
N PRO A 77 -10.96 -1.52 15.50
CA PRO A 77 -9.64 -0.93 15.46
C PRO A 77 -9.52 0.09 14.31
N ALA A 78 -8.56 1.00 14.44
CA ALA A 78 -8.19 1.91 13.38
C ALA A 78 -7.61 1.12 12.21
N ARG A 79 -7.83 1.63 11.00
CA ARG A 79 -7.31 1.01 9.78
C ARG A 79 -7.07 2.10 8.75
N VAL A 80 -5.83 2.54 8.62
CA VAL A 80 -5.45 3.61 7.70
C VAL A 80 -4.96 3.02 6.39
N LEU A 81 -5.50 3.50 5.28
CA LEU A 81 -5.13 3.13 3.93
C LEU A 81 -4.58 4.33 3.16
N LEU A 82 -3.66 4.05 2.25
CA LEU A 82 -3.29 4.89 1.11
C LEU A 82 -4.38 4.77 0.05
N ALA A 83 -5.38 5.64 0.12
CA ALA A 83 -6.57 5.54 -0.72
C ALA A 83 -6.34 6.08 -2.15
N ALA A 84 -5.46 7.06 -2.30
CA ALA A 84 -5.17 7.69 -3.58
C ALA A 84 -3.84 8.44 -3.58
N ALA A 85 -3.33 8.78 -4.77
CA ALA A 85 -2.21 9.68 -4.95
C ALA A 85 -2.36 10.54 -6.22
N HIS A 86 -2.02 11.83 -6.11
CA HIS A 86 -1.80 12.74 -7.22
C HIS A 86 -0.29 12.80 -7.47
N ILE A 87 0.14 12.38 -8.66
CA ILE A 87 1.54 12.07 -8.95
C ILE A 87 2.03 12.92 -10.12
N ASP A 88 1.56 12.61 -11.32
CA ASP A 88 1.89 13.33 -12.55
C ASP A 88 1.06 14.61 -12.62
N SER A 89 1.57 15.70 -12.06
CA SER A 89 0.85 16.98 -12.02
C SER A 89 0.88 17.71 -13.37
N ALA A 90 -0.11 18.57 -13.60
CA ALA A 90 -0.05 19.55 -14.69
C ALA A 90 0.93 20.71 -14.40
N VAL A 91 1.41 20.85 -13.16
CA VAL A 91 2.35 21.89 -12.71
C VAL A 91 3.79 21.40 -12.85
N SER A 92 4.66 22.22 -13.45
CA SER A 92 6.08 21.88 -13.59
C SER A 92 6.75 21.64 -12.24
N TYR A 93 7.58 20.58 -12.18
CA TYR A 93 8.24 20.09 -10.96
C TYR A 93 7.30 19.56 -9.87
N GLU A 94 6.00 19.47 -10.18
CA GLU A 94 4.99 18.73 -9.43
C GLU A 94 4.91 19.07 -7.94
N PRO A 95 4.97 20.36 -7.54
CA PRO A 95 4.94 20.75 -6.13
C PRO A 95 3.61 20.38 -5.44
N ASP A 96 2.57 20.07 -6.19
CA ASP A 96 1.24 19.64 -5.75
C ASP A 96 1.03 18.12 -5.82
N GLU A 97 2.10 17.33 -5.93
CA GLU A 97 2.04 15.89 -5.62
C GLU A 97 1.36 15.69 -4.27
N ALA A 98 0.51 14.67 -4.16
CA ALA A 98 -0.26 14.45 -2.94
C ALA A 98 -0.61 12.98 -2.72
N ILE A 99 -0.76 12.60 -1.46
CA ILE A 99 -1.13 11.26 -1.01
C ILE A 99 -2.36 11.39 -0.10
N LEU A 100 -3.40 10.61 -0.38
CA LEU A 100 -4.62 10.55 0.41
C LEU A 100 -4.55 9.40 1.41
N LEU A 101 -4.60 9.74 2.70
CA LEU A 101 -4.80 8.78 3.78
C LEU A 101 -6.27 8.72 4.15
N TRP A 102 -6.78 7.52 4.37
CA TRP A 102 -8.16 7.30 4.81
C TRP A 102 -8.20 6.27 5.94
N ASN A 103 -8.72 6.67 7.10
CA ASN A 103 -9.05 5.73 8.16
C ASN A 103 -10.41 5.09 7.89
N VAL A 104 -10.39 3.84 7.45
CA VAL A 104 -11.60 3.02 7.23
C VAL A 104 -11.98 2.19 8.46
N GLY A 105 -11.19 2.30 9.53
CA GLY A 105 -11.44 1.63 10.80
C GLY A 105 -12.47 2.35 11.68
N GLY A 106 -12.73 1.78 12.85
CA GLY A 106 -13.74 2.27 13.80
C GLY A 106 -13.20 3.16 14.92
N SER A 107 -11.88 3.34 15.03
CA SER A 107 -11.24 4.16 16.06
C SER A 107 -10.26 5.18 15.47
N PRO A 108 -10.01 6.31 16.15
CA PRO A 108 -9.05 7.31 15.68
C PRO A 108 -7.63 6.76 15.61
N GLN A 109 -6.85 7.17 14.60
CA GLN A 109 -5.44 6.80 14.45
C GLN A 109 -4.52 8.01 14.69
N PRO A 110 -3.75 8.05 15.79
CA PRO A 110 -2.64 8.98 15.93
C PRO A 110 -1.57 8.70 14.86
N LEU A 111 -1.08 9.74 14.20
CA LEU A 111 -0.09 9.61 13.13
C LEU A 111 1.34 9.89 13.56
N ALA A 112 1.59 10.22 14.83
CA ALA A 112 2.93 10.43 15.36
C ALA A 112 3.85 9.22 15.08
N GLY A 113 5.00 9.46 14.44
CA GLY A 113 5.99 8.44 14.11
C GLY A 113 5.67 7.58 12.88
N TRP A 114 4.48 7.71 12.27
CA TRP A 114 4.17 7.05 11.01
C TRP A 114 5.02 7.62 9.87
N GLN A 115 5.20 6.84 8.81
CA GLN A 115 6.00 7.24 7.66
C GLN A 115 5.29 6.95 6.35
N LEU A 116 5.49 7.84 5.40
CA LEU A 116 5.24 7.62 3.99
C LEU A 116 6.59 7.27 3.34
N ALA A 117 6.63 6.21 2.54
CA ALA A 117 7.84 5.78 1.84
C ALA A 117 7.55 5.56 0.35
N ALA A 118 8.44 6.05 -0.51
CA ALA A 118 8.39 5.86 -1.95
C ALA A 118 9.81 5.57 -2.46
N GLY A 119 10.05 4.32 -2.90
CA GLY A 119 11.39 3.86 -3.25
C GLY A 119 12.36 3.98 -2.06
N THR A 120 13.45 4.75 -2.24
CA THR A 120 14.45 5.01 -1.19
C THR A 120 14.15 6.23 -0.32
N ARG A 121 13.11 6.99 -0.65
CA ARG A 121 12.73 8.24 0.03
C ARG A 121 11.66 7.99 1.08
N ARG A 122 11.70 8.78 2.15
CA ARG A 122 10.74 8.72 3.26
C ARG A 122 10.40 10.12 3.75
N ALA A 123 9.16 10.29 4.16
CA ALA A 123 8.68 11.45 4.92
C ALA A 123 7.95 10.96 6.17
N THR A 124 8.37 11.46 7.32
CA THR A 124 7.94 10.95 8.63
C THR A 124 7.13 11.99 9.37
N PHE A 125 5.98 11.58 9.90
CA PHE A 125 5.21 12.40 10.83
C PHE A 125 6.04 12.62 12.10
N PRO A 126 6.30 13.88 12.50
CA PRO A 126 7.06 14.15 13.72
C PRO A 126 6.43 13.46 14.92
N VAL A 127 7.26 12.87 15.79
CA VAL A 127 6.77 12.20 17.02
C VAL A 127 6.06 13.17 17.98
N THR A 128 6.25 14.47 17.78
CA THR A 128 5.60 15.56 18.51
C THR A 128 4.27 16.00 17.91
N THR A 129 3.87 15.48 16.75
CA THR A 129 2.59 15.84 16.12
C THR A 129 1.41 15.35 16.95
N THR A 130 0.36 16.16 17.01
CA THR A 130 -0.93 15.77 17.60
C THR A 130 -1.94 15.35 16.53
N LEU A 131 -1.53 15.30 15.26
CA LEU A 131 -2.42 14.93 14.16
C LEU A 131 -2.94 13.50 14.36
N THR A 132 -4.26 13.42 14.44
CA THR A 132 -5.01 12.18 14.61
C THR A 132 -6.03 12.11 13.49
N LEU A 133 -6.11 10.96 12.81
CA LEU A 133 -7.06 10.72 11.74
C LEU A 133 -8.32 10.04 12.31
N PRO A 134 -9.47 10.74 12.40
CA PRO A 134 -10.70 10.16 12.96
C PRO A 134 -11.22 8.98 12.12
N PRO A 135 -12.10 8.13 12.70
CA PRO A 135 -12.80 7.09 11.94
C PRO A 135 -13.55 7.67 10.73
N GLY A 136 -13.41 7.05 9.57
CA GLY A 136 -14.03 7.47 8.32
C GLY A 136 -13.43 8.73 7.68
N ALA A 137 -12.51 9.43 8.34
CA ALA A 137 -11.93 10.67 7.85
C ALA A 137 -10.84 10.43 6.81
N ARG A 138 -10.64 11.46 5.97
CA ARG A 138 -9.63 11.49 4.91
C ARG A 138 -8.76 12.73 5.06
N ILE A 139 -7.47 12.59 4.83
CA ILE A 139 -6.53 13.72 4.80
C ILE A 139 -5.60 13.60 3.61
N TRP A 140 -5.18 14.74 3.08
CA TRP A 140 -4.12 14.81 2.08
C TRP A 140 -2.82 15.21 2.75
N CYS A 141 -1.74 14.48 2.45
CA CYS A 141 -0.38 15.00 2.59
C CYS A 141 0.10 15.43 1.20
N ALA A 142 0.73 16.59 1.06
CA ALA A 142 1.19 17.10 -0.23
C ALA A 142 2.68 17.43 -0.25
N GLY A 143 3.26 17.66 -1.42
CA GLY A 143 4.60 18.24 -1.55
C GLY A 143 4.64 19.61 -0.87
N GLN A 144 3.91 20.56 -1.42
CA GLN A 144 3.85 21.95 -0.96
C GLN A 144 2.40 22.40 -0.77
N ALA A 145 2.09 23.01 0.37
CA ALA A 145 0.76 23.46 0.74
C ALA A 145 0.17 24.45 -0.27
N ALA A 146 0.96 25.45 -0.66
CA ALA A 146 0.52 26.52 -1.53
C ALA A 146 0.17 26.01 -2.94
N ALA A 147 0.98 25.12 -3.50
CA ALA A 147 0.73 24.51 -4.81
C ALA A 147 -0.50 23.60 -4.76
N PHE A 148 -0.59 22.73 -3.75
CA PHE A 148 -1.75 21.87 -3.56
C PHE A 148 -3.05 22.67 -3.46
N ARG A 149 -3.06 23.77 -2.69
CA ARG A 149 -4.24 24.64 -2.57
C ARG A 149 -4.65 25.26 -3.90
N ILE A 150 -3.71 25.59 -4.78
CA ILE A 150 -4.03 26.12 -6.11
C ILE A 150 -4.72 25.04 -6.96
N SER A 151 -4.23 23.81 -6.93
CA SER A 151 -4.76 22.70 -7.75
C SER A 151 -6.07 22.12 -7.20
N PHE A 152 -6.21 22.02 -5.88
CA PHE A 152 -7.33 21.31 -5.21
C PHE A 152 -8.31 22.23 -4.50
N GLY A 153 -8.00 23.52 -4.33
CA GLY A 153 -8.86 24.49 -3.64
C GLY A 153 -8.98 24.30 -2.12
N ALA A 154 -8.13 23.46 -1.53
CA ALA A 154 -8.10 23.18 -0.09
C ALA A 154 -6.66 23.06 0.43
N GLU A 155 -6.46 23.35 1.71
CA GLU A 155 -5.17 23.09 2.39
C GLU A 155 -4.98 21.58 2.63
N PRO A 156 -3.77 21.04 2.44
CA PRO A 156 -3.47 19.68 2.89
C PRO A 156 -3.35 19.64 4.42
N SER A 157 -3.38 18.45 5.00
CA SER A 157 -3.16 18.26 6.45
C SER A 157 -1.69 18.11 6.82
N CYS A 158 -0.84 17.79 5.84
CA CYS A 158 0.58 17.52 6.02
C CYS A 158 1.35 17.88 4.75
N THR A 159 2.63 18.21 4.88
CA THR A 159 3.50 18.50 3.74
C THR A 159 4.89 17.91 3.88
N TRP A 160 5.56 17.53 2.79
CA TRP A 160 6.92 16.93 2.82
C TRP A 160 7.99 17.74 2.07
N ASP A 161 7.63 18.85 1.43
CA ASP A 161 8.59 19.71 0.72
C ASP A 161 8.46 21.20 1.12
N ASP A 162 7.57 21.53 2.06
CA ASP A 162 7.58 22.83 2.71
C ASP A 162 8.63 22.86 3.83
N GLU A 163 9.45 23.91 3.85
CA GLU A 163 10.24 24.23 5.02
C GLU A 163 9.33 24.87 6.08
N PRO A 164 9.32 24.40 7.33
CA PRO A 164 8.57 25.06 8.39
C PRO A 164 9.06 26.50 8.52
N ALA A 165 8.18 27.46 8.27
CA ALA A 165 8.54 28.87 8.34
C ALA A 165 9.03 29.21 9.77
N PRO A 166 10.19 29.86 9.93
CA PRO A 166 10.68 30.24 11.24
C PRO A 166 9.70 31.24 11.86
N ASN A 167 9.07 30.83 12.96
CA ASN A 167 8.11 31.61 13.76
C ASN A 167 6.65 31.66 13.28
N GLU A 168 6.21 30.76 12.38
CA GLU A 168 4.77 30.63 12.10
C GLU A 168 4.06 29.82 13.20
N PRO A 169 2.87 30.25 13.67
CA PRO A 169 2.04 29.45 14.55
C PRO A 169 1.66 28.12 13.87
N SER A 170 1.55 27.04 14.66
CA SER A 170 1.27 25.67 14.23
C SER A 170 -0.14 25.43 13.64
N ALA A 171 -0.76 26.44 13.04
CA ALA A 171 -2.09 26.37 12.44
C ALA A 171 -2.08 25.88 10.97
N GLY A 172 -0.90 25.75 10.37
CA GLY A 172 -0.73 25.22 9.01
C GLY A 172 -0.65 23.68 8.96
N PRO A 173 -0.44 23.11 7.76
CA PRO A 173 -0.21 21.68 7.58
C PRO A 173 0.96 21.18 8.43
N VAL A 174 0.90 19.92 8.87
CA VAL A 174 2.01 19.29 9.59
C VAL A 174 3.18 19.07 8.64
N ALA A 175 4.30 19.77 8.87
CA ALA A 175 5.54 19.52 8.15
C ALA A 175 6.12 18.15 8.55
N LEU A 176 6.27 17.27 7.56
CA LEU A 176 6.90 15.97 7.71
C LEU A 176 8.42 16.12 7.68
N THR A 177 9.11 15.24 8.40
CA THR A 177 10.58 15.15 8.35
C THR A 177 11.00 14.30 7.16
N GLY A 178 11.75 14.88 6.24
CA GLY A 178 12.19 14.21 5.01
C GLY A 178 11.27 14.51 3.83
N LYS A 179 11.75 14.20 2.62
CA LYS A 179 11.07 14.52 1.36
C LYS A 179 10.71 13.26 0.60
N LEU A 180 9.58 13.28 -0.09
CA LEU A 180 9.21 12.27 -1.08
C LEU A 180 9.48 12.79 -2.49
N GLY A 181 9.48 11.86 -3.43
CA GLY A 181 9.20 12.17 -4.83
C GLY A 181 8.60 10.93 -5.45
N LEU A 182 7.51 11.10 -6.18
CA LEU A 182 6.76 9.99 -6.75
C LEU A 182 7.19 9.80 -8.21
N VAL A 183 7.04 8.59 -8.73
CA VAL A 183 7.48 8.25 -10.10
C VAL A 183 6.27 8.25 -11.02
N ASN A 184 6.23 9.12 -12.04
CA ASN A 184 5.03 9.41 -12.84
C ASN A 184 4.44 8.20 -13.57
N ASN A 185 5.31 7.30 -14.06
CA ASN A 185 4.88 6.17 -14.89
C ASN A 185 4.47 4.94 -14.09
N GLY A 186 4.75 4.90 -12.79
CA GLY A 186 4.45 3.76 -11.96
C GLY A 186 5.46 3.53 -10.85
N GLY A 187 4.96 3.03 -9.73
CA GLY A 187 5.74 2.81 -8.54
C GLY A 187 4.86 2.29 -7.42
N PHE A 188 5.38 2.42 -6.20
CA PHE A 188 4.61 2.12 -5.01
C PHE A 188 4.87 3.17 -3.94
N ILE A 189 3.86 3.34 -3.09
CA ILE A 189 3.92 4.16 -1.88
C ILE A 189 3.60 3.22 -0.72
N GLN A 190 4.37 3.26 0.37
CA GLN A 190 4.12 2.47 1.57
C GLN A 190 3.79 3.38 2.74
N LEU A 191 2.82 2.95 3.53
CA LEU A 191 2.50 3.49 4.83
C LEU A 191 3.15 2.58 5.87
N VAL A 192 4.10 3.13 6.61
CA VAL A 192 4.89 2.40 7.61
C VAL A 192 4.49 2.91 8.99
N ASP A 193 4.23 1.98 9.90
CA ASP A 193 3.86 2.30 11.27
C ASP A 193 5.09 2.72 12.11
N PRO A 194 4.89 3.22 13.34
CA PRO A 194 6.01 3.62 14.21
C PRO A 194 6.93 2.47 14.65
N ALA A 195 6.49 1.21 14.52
CA ALA A 195 7.33 0.04 14.78
C ALA A 195 8.23 -0.32 13.59
N GLY A 196 8.01 0.30 12.42
CA GLY A 196 8.76 0.06 11.20
C GLY A 196 8.12 -0.98 10.28
N GLU A 197 6.91 -1.44 10.60
CA GLU A 197 6.19 -2.43 9.82
C GLU A 197 5.32 -1.76 8.74
N VAL A 198 5.20 -2.40 7.58
CA VAL A 198 4.35 -1.90 6.49
C VAL A 198 2.89 -2.16 6.84
N ALA A 199 2.15 -1.10 7.14
CA ALA A 199 0.73 -1.15 7.45
C ALA A 199 -0.15 -1.22 6.19
N ASP A 200 0.27 -0.53 5.12
CA ASP A 200 -0.45 -0.49 3.84
C ASP A 200 0.48 -0.06 2.70
N ALA A 201 0.12 -0.32 1.45
CA ALA A 201 0.82 0.20 0.28
C ALA A 201 -0.15 0.59 -0.84
N LEU A 202 0.18 1.58 -1.67
CA LEU A 202 -0.51 1.85 -2.94
C LEU A 202 0.44 1.54 -4.08
N LEU A 203 0.15 0.49 -4.83
CA LEU A 203 0.85 0.13 -6.07
C LEU A 203 0.13 0.79 -7.25
N TYR A 204 0.86 1.41 -8.18
CA TYR A 204 0.24 2.19 -9.26
C TYR A 204 1.05 2.16 -10.57
N GLY A 205 0.38 2.48 -11.67
CA GLY A 205 0.97 2.59 -13.00
C GLY A 205 1.53 1.29 -13.54
N ASP A 206 2.69 1.37 -14.16
CA ASP A 206 3.35 0.25 -14.85
C ASP A 206 4.18 -0.64 -13.90
N HIS A 207 4.01 -0.51 -12.57
CA HIS A 207 4.80 -1.29 -11.62
C HIS A 207 4.23 -2.70 -11.43
N GLU A 208 4.91 -3.72 -11.94
CA GLU A 208 4.41 -5.10 -11.92
C GLU A 208 4.88 -5.94 -10.73
N THR A 209 5.89 -5.49 -9.99
CA THR A 209 6.43 -6.27 -8.86
C THR A 209 5.49 -6.18 -7.66
N PRO A 210 5.07 -7.32 -7.06
CA PRO A 210 4.28 -7.30 -5.83
C PRO A 210 5.01 -6.58 -4.69
N VAL A 211 4.26 -5.82 -3.89
CA VAL A 211 4.78 -5.09 -2.73
C VAL A 211 4.00 -5.46 -1.47
N THR A 212 4.69 -5.57 -0.35
CA THR A 212 4.03 -5.76 0.96
C THR A 212 3.06 -4.62 1.21
N GLY A 213 1.85 -4.95 1.66
CA GLY A 213 0.77 -3.98 1.90
C GLY A 213 -0.17 -3.74 0.71
N TRP A 214 0.05 -4.39 -0.44
CA TRP A 214 -0.87 -4.34 -1.59
C TRP A 214 -1.16 -5.74 -2.13
N GLN A 215 -2.38 -5.94 -2.62
CA GLN A 215 -2.76 -7.15 -3.32
C GLN A 215 -3.56 -6.80 -4.57
N GLY A 216 -3.28 -7.45 -5.69
CA GLY A 216 -3.97 -7.21 -6.97
C GLY A 216 -3.16 -6.36 -7.94
N ALA A 217 -3.80 -5.93 -9.02
CA ALA A 217 -3.17 -5.11 -10.05
C ALA A 217 -2.79 -3.73 -9.51
N PRO A 218 -1.84 -3.01 -10.14
CA PRO A 218 -1.58 -1.62 -9.79
C PRO A 218 -2.79 -0.75 -10.11
N ALA A 219 -3.07 0.24 -9.26
CA ALA A 219 -4.05 1.27 -9.57
C ALA A 219 -3.73 1.90 -10.94
N GLN A 220 -4.75 2.06 -11.77
CA GLN A 220 -4.64 2.58 -13.13
C GLN A 220 -5.33 3.92 -13.28
N LEU A 221 -4.80 4.77 -14.17
CA LEU A 221 -5.47 5.99 -14.59
C LEU A 221 -6.72 5.68 -15.44
N TYR A 222 -7.64 6.63 -15.45
CA TYR A 222 -8.77 6.58 -16.35
C TYR A 222 -8.30 6.80 -17.80
N SER A 223 -8.58 5.84 -18.66
CA SER A 223 -8.06 5.78 -20.03
C SER A 223 -9.14 5.87 -21.12
N ARG A 224 -10.40 6.17 -20.79
CA ARG A 224 -11.43 6.29 -21.84
C ARG A 224 -11.39 7.66 -22.52
N GLY A 225 -11.22 7.64 -23.84
CA GLY A 225 -11.24 8.84 -24.68
C GLY A 225 -9.94 9.65 -24.61
N ALA A 226 -10.02 10.94 -24.93
CA ALA A 226 -8.87 11.84 -24.96
C ALA A 226 -8.59 12.50 -23.59
N VAL A 227 -8.65 11.72 -22.51
CA VAL A 227 -8.35 12.24 -21.17
C VAL A 227 -6.83 12.27 -20.98
N PRO A 228 -6.22 13.43 -20.64
CA PRO A 228 -4.78 13.50 -20.40
C PRO A 228 -4.41 12.66 -19.18
N LYS A 229 -3.21 12.07 -19.18
CA LYS A 229 -2.68 11.34 -18.01
C LYS A 229 -2.35 12.29 -16.86
N ALA A 230 -1.73 13.43 -17.17
CA ALA A 230 -1.38 14.45 -16.19
C ALA A 230 -2.62 15.05 -15.51
N GLY A 231 -2.50 15.29 -14.21
CA GLY A 231 -3.55 15.81 -13.34
C GLY A 231 -4.56 14.77 -12.87
N GLN A 232 -4.44 13.51 -13.32
CA GLN A 232 -5.31 12.44 -12.80
C GLN A 232 -4.84 11.93 -11.44
N ILE A 233 -5.79 11.42 -10.68
CA ILE A 233 -5.55 10.81 -9.37
C ILE A 233 -5.52 9.29 -9.54
N TRP A 234 -4.43 8.66 -9.11
CA TRP A 234 -4.32 7.22 -8.96
C TRP A 234 -5.11 6.82 -7.73
N GLN A 235 -6.17 6.03 -7.89
CA GLN A 235 -7.06 5.69 -6.79
C GLN A 235 -7.21 4.18 -6.65
N ARG A 236 -7.28 3.71 -5.41
CA ARG A 236 -7.75 2.36 -5.11
C ARG A 236 -9.14 2.13 -5.71
N LYS A 237 -9.39 0.89 -6.12
CA LYS A 237 -10.75 0.47 -6.45
C LYS A 237 -11.65 0.64 -5.23
N MET A 238 -12.83 1.20 -5.47
CA MET A 238 -13.85 1.41 -4.45
C MET A 238 -14.84 0.25 -4.50
N ASP A 239 -15.21 -0.27 -3.34
CA ASP A 239 -16.32 -1.21 -3.24
C ASP A 239 -17.63 -0.47 -3.55
N ALA A 240 -18.38 -0.96 -4.53
CA ALA A 240 -19.56 -0.26 -5.05
C ALA A 240 -20.72 -0.22 -4.04
N VAL A 241 -20.72 -1.11 -3.04
CA VAL A 241 -21.79 -1.22 -2.04
C VAL A 241 -21.48 -0.34 -0.82
N SER A 242 -20.28 -0.47 -0.25
CA SER A 242 -19.87 0.25 0.95
C SER A 242 -19.29 1.64 0.65
N GLY A 243 -18.81 1.88 -0.57
CA GLY A 243 -18.11 3.10 -0.93
C GLY A 243 -16.76 3.26 -0.21
N LEU A 244 -16.19 2.18 0.30
CA LEU A 244 -14.87 2.15 0.93
C LEU A 244 -13.79 1.66 -0.06
N PRO A 245 -12.53 2.09 0.09
CA PRO A 245 -11.42 1.52 -0.67
C PRO A 245 -11.29 0.02 -0.38
N MET A 246 -11.12 -0.77 -1.44
CA MET A 246 -10.87 -2.20 -1.32
C MET A 246 -9.40 -2.45 -0.97
N ASP A 247 -9.18 -3.47 -0.14
CA ASP A 247 -7.84 -3.90 0.25
C ASP A 247 -7.12 -4.65 -0.88
N THR A 248 -7.91 -5.19 -1.81
CA THR A 248 -7.45 -5.92 -2.97
C THR A 248 -7.94 -5.22 -4.24
N ASP A 249 -7.02 -4.99 -5.18
CA ASP A 249 -7.38 -4.66 -6.57
C ASP A 249 -7.44 -5.95 -7.40
N GLN A 250 -8.17 -6.94 -6.87
CA GLN A 250 -8.57 -8.12 -7.63
C GLN A 250 -9.89 -7.80 -8.32
N ALA A 251 -9.77 -7.25 -9.52
CA ALA A 251 -10.89 -7.05 -10.44
C ALA A 251 -11.08 -8.28 -11.32
#